data_AF-A0A7W0LDB6-F1
#
_entry.id   AF-A0A7W0LDB6-F1
#
_cell.length_a   1.000
_cell.length_b   1.000
_cell.length_c   1.000
_cell.angle_alpha   90.00
_cell.angle_beta   90.00
_cell.angle_gamma   90.00
#
_symmetry.space_group_name_H-M   'P 1'
#
loop_
_entity.id
_entity.type
_entity.pdbx_description
1 polymer ?
#
loop_
_entity_poly.entity_id
_entity_poly.type
_entity_poly.pdbx_seq_one_letter_code
_entity_poly.pdbx_strand_id
1 'polypeptide(L)' 'MADLKVRQLDERVARALKLRASKRGVSLEEEVRSTLMASVAGKREAFRRRAEALRAAASARSATGSDSARTIRRERDASG' A
#
# COMPACT_ATOMS: atom_id res chain seq x y z
N MET A 1 -15.60 -8.40 -13.88
CA MET A 1 -16.18 -7.36 -12.99
C MET A 1 -16.51 -8.03 -11.67
N ALA A 2 -16.29 -7.37 -10.54
CA ALA A 2 -16.61 -7.92 -9.22
C ALA A 2 -17.72 -7.08 -8.60
N ASP A 3 -18.75 -7.75 -8.08
CA ASP A 3 -19.90 -7.10 -7.47
C ASP A 3 -19.83 -7.23 -5.95
N LEU A 4 -20.16 -6.15 -5.24
CA LEU A 4 -20.13 -6.09 -3.79
C LEU A 4 -21.48 -5.59 -3.27
N LYS A 5 -22.12 -6.38 -2.41
CA LYS A 5 -23.34 -5.96 -1.70
C LYS A 5 -23.01 -5.53 -0.27
N VAL A 6 -23.20 -4.26 0.04
CA VAL A 6 -23.08 -3.73 1.40
C VAL A 6 -24.46 -3.75 2.06
N ARG A 7 -24.60 -4.50 3.15
CA ARG A 7 -25.84 -4.58 3.95
C ARG A 7 -25.70 -3.75 5.22
N GLN A 8 -26.82 -3.33 5.80
CA GLN A 8 -26.86 -2.55 7.05
C GLN A 8 -25.97 -1.29 7.02
N LEU A 9 -25.95 -0.59 5.88
CA LEU A 9 -25.27 0.69 5.77
C LEU A 9 -26.02 1.74 6.58
N ASP A 10 -25.31 2.50 7.42
CA ASP A 10 -25.90 3.63 8.14
C ASP A 10 -26.56 4.61 7.16
N GLU A 11 -27.82 4.95 7.42
CA GLU A 11 -28.61 5.85 6.57
C GLU A 11 -27.95 7.23 6.43
N ARG A 12 -27.22 7.70 7.45
CA ARG A 12 -26.44 8.95 7.37
C ARG A 12 -25.38 8.86 6.28
N VAL A 13 -24.70 7.72 6.17
CA VAL A 13 -23.68 7.47 5.15
C VAL A 13 -24.34 7.36 3.77
N ALA A 14 -25.45 6.62 3.66
CA ALA A 14 -26.19 6.51 2.41
C ALA A 14 -26.65 7.88 1.88
N ARG A 15 -27.17 8.75 2.76
CA ARG A 15 -27.56 10.13 2.39
C ARG A 15 -26.37 10.97 1.96
N ALA A 16 -25.25 10.89 2.68
CA ALA A 16 -24.05 11.63 2.30
C ALA A 16 -23.53 11.22 0.92
N LEU A 17 -23.52 9.93 0.61
CA LEU A 17 -23.12 9.41 -0.71
C LEU A 17 -24.06 9.88 -1.82
N LYS A 18 -25.38 9.80 -1.60
CA LYS A 18 -26.38 10.32 -2.55
C LYS A 18 -26.19 11.81 -2.82
N LEU A 19 -26.02 12.62 -1.77
CA LEU A 19 -25.80 14.06 -1.89
C LEU A 19 -24.53 14.37 -2.70
N ARG A 20 -23.43 13.66 -2.44
CA ARG A 20 -22.19 13.84 -3.22
C ARG A 20 -22.37 13.45 -4.67
N ALA A 21 -23.02 12.32 -4.95
CA ALA A 21 -23.31 11.88 -6.32
C ALA A 21 -24.12 12.94 -7.09
N SER A 22 -25.19 13.45 -6.46
CA SER A 22 -26.02 14.54 -7.03
C SER A 22 -25.21 15.81 -7.28
N LYS A 23 -24.38 16.25 -6.33
CA LYS A 23 -23.53 17.44 -6.50
C LYS A 23 -22.52 17.30 -7.64
N ARG A 24 -22.04 16.08 -7.91
CA ARG A 24 -21.08 15.79 -8.97
C ARG A 24 -21.74 15.43 -10.30
N GLY A 25 -23.07 15.29 -10.34
CA GLY A 25 -23.81 14.90 -11.55
C GLY A 25 -23.55 13.47 -12.00
N VAL A 26 -23.18 12.57 -11.08
CA VAL A 26 -22.86 11.17 -11.38
C VAL A 26 -23.84 10.22 -10.70
N SER A 27 -23.88 8.97 -11.15
CA SER A 27 -24.67 7.93 -10.47
C SER A 27 -24.11 7.61 -9.08
N LEU A 28 -24.97 7.14 -8.18
CA LEU A 28 -24.54 6.70 -6.85
C LEU A 28 -23.49 5.57 -6.94
N GLU A 29 -23.65 4.67 -7.91
CA GLU A 29 -22.69 3.58 -8.13
C GLU A 29 -21.32 4.12 -8.52
N GLU A 30 -21.25 5.09 -9.44
CA GLU A 30 -19.99 5.71 -9.85
C GLU A 30 -19.33 6.47 -8.70
N GLU A 31 -20.12 7.16 -7.88
CA GLU A 31 -19.60 7.84 -6.68
C GLU A 31 -19.00 6.85 -5.68
N VAL A 32 -19.67 5.71 -5.44
CA VAL A 32 -19.16 4.65 -4.56
C VAL A 32 -17.92 4.01 -5.15
N ARG A 33 -17.94 3.68 -6.45
CA ARG A 33 -16.81 3.08 -7.17
C ARG A 33 -15.56 3.97 -7.10
N SER A 34 -15.69 5.24 -7.47
CA SER A 34 -14.60 6.20 -7.43
C SER A 34 -14.05 6.41 -6.01
N THR A 35 -14.92 6.46 -5.00
CA THR A 35 -14.52 6.56 -3.58
C THR A 35 -13.71 5.34 -3.12
N LEU A 36 -14.17 4.13 -3.48
CA LEU A 36 -13.48 2.88 -3.14
C LEU A 36 -12.13 2.78 -3.86
N MET A 37 -12.09 3.14 -5.15
CA MET A 37 -10.85 3.17 -5.93
C MET A 37 -9.84 4.15 -5.32
N ALA A 38 -10.25 5.36 -4.97
CA ALA A 38 -9.39 6.35 -4.33
C ALA A 38 -8.84 5.84 -2.98
N SER A 39 -9.69 5.19 -2.18
CA SER A 39 -9.30 4.62 -0.88
C SER A 39 -8.26 3.50 -1.00
N VAL A 40 -8.38 2.66 -2.04
CA VAL A 40 -7.41 1.59 -2.31
C VAL A 40 -6.12 2.15 -2.91
N ALA A 41 -6.23 3.09 -3.85
CA ALA A 41 -5.08 3.73 -4.48
C ALA A 41 -4.18 4.41 -3.44
N GLY A 42 -4.75 5.21 -2.53
CA GLY A 42 -3.99 5.88 -1.48
C GLY A 42 -3.23 4.91 -0.57
N LYS A 43 -3.84 3.78 -0.19
CA LYS A 43 -3.18 2.73 0.60
C LYS A 43 -2.03 2.08 -0.18
N ARG A 44 -2.24 1.79 -1.47
CA ARG A 44 -1.24 1.17 -2.34
C ARG A 44 -0.04 2.09 -2.58
N GLU A 45 -0.29 3.38 -2.78
CA GLU A 45 0.79 4.37 -2.93
C GLU A 45 1.60 4.53 -1.64
N ALA A 46 0.94 4.62 -0.48
CA ALA A 46 1.61 4.68 0.80
C ALA A 46 2.43 3.42 1.09
N PHE A 47 1.95 2.25 0.67
CA PHE A 47 2.71 1.01 0.73
C PHE A 47 3.92 1.04 -0.21
N ARG A 48 3.73 1.44 -1.47
CA ARG A 48 4.81 1.56 -2.46
C ARG A 48 5.94 2.46 -1.95
N ARG A 49 5.61 3.65 -1.43
CA ARG A 49 6.59 4.57 -0.85
C ARG A 49 7.38 3.95 0.30
N ARG A 50 6.72 3.23 1.20
CA ARG A 50 7.38 2.51 2.31
C ARG A 50 8.31 1.41 1.80
N ALA A 51 7.87 0.65 0.79
CA ALA A 51 8.69 -0.39 0.17
C ALA A 51 9.93 0.18 -0.54
N GLU A 52 9.78 1.30 -1.25
CA GLU A 52 10.90 2.01 -1.90
C GLU A 52 11.90 2.53 -0.87
N ALA A 53 11.43 3.17 0.21
CA ALA A 53 12.30 3.63 1.30
C ALA A 53 13.06 2.47 1.96
N LEU A 54 12.38 1.33 2.20
CA LEU A 54 13.02 0.14 2.75
C LEU A 54 14.10 -0.42 1.80
N ARG A 55 13.82 -0.51 0.50
CA ARG A 55 14.81 -0.97 -0.49
C ARG A 55 16.00 -0.03 -0.57
N ALA A 56 15.78 1.28 -0.56
CA ALA A 56 16.87 2.27 -0.55
C ALA A 56 17.75 2.09 0.70
N ALA A 57 17.14 1.95 1.89
CA ALA A 57 17.86 1.73 3.13
C ALA A 57 18.58 0.37 3.21
N ALA A 58 18.04 -0.67 2.57
CA ALA A 58 18.69 -1.98 2.47
C ALA A 58 19.85 -1.95 1.47
N SER A 59 19.67 -1.29 0.31
CA SER A 59 20.72 -1.12 -0.70
C SER A 59 21.89 -0.29 -0.18
N ALA A 60 21.62 0.81 0.53
CA ALA A 60 22.65 1.63 1.17
C ALA A 60 23.48 0.84 2.21
N ARG A 61 22.84 -0.05 2.97
CA ARG A 61 23.51 -0.95 3.92
C ARG A 61 24.27 -2.09 3.24
N SER A 62 23.80 -2.58 2.10
CA SER A 62 24.51 -3.58 1.29
C SER A 62 25.79 -3.00 0.65
N ALA A 63 25.74 -1.75 0.18
CA ALA A 63 26.90 -1.06 -0.39
C ALA A 63 28.04 -0.80 0.61
N THR A 64 27.73 -0.77 1.91
CA THR A 64 28.70 -0.65 3.02
C THR A 64 28.84 -1.93 3.83
N GLY A 65 28.15 -3.01 3.43
CA GLY A 65 28.15 -4.27 4.14
C GLY A 65 29.47 -5.00 3.95
N SER A 66 30.27 -5.06 5.02
CA SER A 66 31.32 -6.08 5.15
C SER A 66 30.70 -7.42 4.79
N ASP A 67 31.22 -8.11 3.76
CA ASP A 67 30.88 -9.49 3.44
C ASP A 67 31.35 -10.36 4.62
N SER A 68 30.53 -10.38 5.67
CA SER A 68 30.81 -11.10 6.92
C SER A 68 30.99 -12.59 6.64
N ALA A 69 30.37 -13.12 5.57
CA ALA A 69 30.59 -14.48 5.15
C ALA A 69 32.00 -14.71 4.61
N ARG A 70 32.66 -13.73 3.98
CA ARG A 70 34.10 -13.80 3.66
C ARG A 70 34.97 -13.73 4.91
N THR A 71 34.66 -12.83 5.84
CA THR A 71 35.44 -12.66 7.08
C THR A 71 35.39 -13.92 7.94
N ILE A 72 34.19 -14.49 8.14
CA ILE A 72 33.96 -15.73 8.89
C ILE A 72 34.65 -16.93 8.23
N ARG A 73 34.69 -17.01 6.89
CA ARG A 73 35.42 -18.07 6.18
C ARG A 73 36.94 -17.94 6.42
N ARG A 74 37.47 -16.72 6.29
CA ARG A 74 38.89 -16.45 6.49
C ARG A 74 39.36 -16.78 7.91
N GLU A 75 38.58 -16.42 8.93
CA GLU A 75 38.89 -16.74 10.32
C GLU A 75 38.86 -18.25 10.59
N ARG A 76 37.90 -18.97 10.01
CA ARG A 76 37.81 -20.43 10.11
C ARG A 76 39.01 -21.11 9.47
N ASP A 77 39.37 -20.71 8.26
CA ASP A 77 40.49 -21.33 7.52
C ASP A 77 41.85 -20.99 8.16
N ALA A 78 41.94 -19.91 8.95
CA ALA A 78 43.15 -19.53 9.67
C ALA A 78 43.31 -20.20 11.04
N SER A 79 42.25 -20.87 11.55
CA SER A 79 42.22 -21.49 12.87
C SER A 79 42.06 -23.02 12.85
N GLY A 80 41.98 -23.61 11.65
CA GLY A 80 42.10 -25.06 11.42
C GLY A 80 43.48 -25.41 10.87
#